data_AF-A0A2K2VJH0-F1
#
_entry.id   AF-A0A2K2VJH0-F1
#
_cell.length_a   1.000
_cell.length_b   1.000
_cell.length_c   1.000
_cell.angle_alpha   90.00
_cell.angle_beta   90.00
_cell.angle_gamma   90.00
#
_symmetry.space_group_name_H-M   'P 1'
#
loop_
_entity.id
_entity.type
_entity.pdbx_description
1 polymer ?
#
loop_
_entity_poly.entity_id
_entity_poly.type
_entity_poly.pdbx_seq_one_letter_code
_entity_poly.pdbx_strand_id
1 'polypeptide(L)'
;LWTTAVNNVLYGKYERPSLDLKNLIMGRYGPLPFYDPQEWICQKVLEYQRSDGKKWHQVIAEEGGVIKSRDADLERERENLENEVGRPVTNEDLALYLLYSFDTVSFLKFEARYGKTWLLPPEVWFRQGGFEAGETISFEDEQGKPHHIEVISTRREGGTVITSLLVDHEFNTLTVTLEGADACPPPA
;
A
#
# COMPACT_ATOMS: atom_id res chain seq x y z
N LEU A 1 11.79 14.23 -9.56
CA LEU A 1 12.57 15.50 -9.44
C LEU A 1 13.05 15.77 -8.01
N TRP A 2 12.18 15.66 -6.99
CA TRP A 2 12.57 15.91 -5.59
C TRP A 2 13.72 15.00 -5.12
N THR A 3 13.64 13.69 -5.39
CA THR A 3 14.70 12.72 -5.07
C THR A 3 16.06 13.13 -5.66
N THR A 4 16.07 13.66 -6.90
CA THR A 4 17.28 14.15 -7.54
C THR A 4 17.84 15.39 -6.85
N ALA A 5 16.99 16.33 -6.45
CA ALA A 5 17.42 17.54 -5.74
C ALA A 5 18.05 17.19 -4.38
N VAL A 6 17.40 16.31 -3.61
CA VAL A 6 17.93 15.81 -2.32
C VAL A 6 19.28 15.12 -2.52
N ASN A 7 19.39 14.22 -3.50
CA ASN A 7 20.66 13.52 -3.76
C ASN A 7 21.77 14.47 -4.19
N ASN A 8 21.45 15.51 -4.97
CA ASN A 8 22.44 16.51 -5.38
C ASN A 8 22.99 17.31 -4.19
N VAL A 9 22.16 17.58 -3.18
CA VAL A 9 22.59 18.26 -1.95
C VAL A 9 23.42 17.34 -1.07
N LEU A 10 22.98 16.09 -0.88
CA LEU A 10 23.64 15.15 0.03
C LEU A 10 24.96 14.58 -0.52
N TYR A 11 25.01 14.32 -1.83
CA TYR A 11 26.11 13.55 -2.44
C TYR A 11 26.85 14.31 -3.55
N GLY A 12 26.39 15.51 -3.91
CA GLY A 12 26.92 16.26 -5.04
C GLY A 12 26.13 16.03 -6.33
N LYS A 13 26.28 16.95 -7.29
CA LYS A 13 25.47 17.00 -8.52
C LYS A 13 25.58 15.71 -9.34
N TYR A 14 24.49 14.96 -9.41
CA TYR A 14 24.34 13.70 -10.14
C TYR A 14 25.34 12.61 -9.75
N GLU A 15 25.94 12.68 -8.56
CA GLU A 15 26.89 11.65 -8.07
C GLU A 15 26.18 10.37 -7.62
N ARG A 16 24.91 10.48 -7.22
CA ARG A 16 24.04 9.34 -6.88
C ARG A 16 22.68 9.51 -7.56
N PRO A 17 22.58 9.27 -8.88
CA PRO A 17 21.33 9.41 -9.61
C PRO A 17 20.30 8.37 -9.15
N SER A 18 19.06 8.80 -8.95
CA SER A 18 17.95 7.90 -8.67
C SER A 18 17.53 7.12 -9.92
N LEU A 19 16.85 5.98 -9.72
CA LEU A 19 16.28 5.21 -10.81
C LEU A 19 15.28 6.04 -11.64
N ASP A 20 14.45 6.86 -10.97
CA ASP A 20 13.50 7.75 -11.66
C ASP A 20 14.20 8.75 -12.59
N LEU A 21 15.36 9.28 -12.18
CA LEU A 21 16.12 10.19 -13.04
C LEU A 21 16.66 9.46 -14.27
N LYS A 22 17.17 8.23 -14.09
CA LYS A 22 17.59 7.38 -15.22
C LYS A 22 16.41 7.13 -16.16
N ASN A 23 15.26 6.74 -15.63
CA ASN A 23 14.03 6.48 -16.39
C ASN A 23 13.53 7.73 -17.13
N LEU A 24 13.63 8.90 -16.51
CA LEU A 24 13.28 10.17 -17.15
C LEU A 24 14.18 10.48 -18.35
N ILE A 25 15.50 10.36 -18.21
CA ILE A 25 16.44 10.60 -19.31
C ILE A 25 16.27 9.55 -20.42
N MET A 26 15.95 8.31 -20.07
CA MET A 26 15.61 7.27 -21.05
C MET A 26 14.24 7.49 -21.72
N GLY A 27 13.46 8.51 -21.35
CA GLY A 27 12.16 8.79 -21.96
C GLY A 27 11.06 7.80 -21.57
N ARG A 28 11.21 7.09 -20.45
CA ARG A 28 10.22 6.10 -19.96
C ARG A 28 8.87 6.73 -19.63
N TYR A 29 8.90 7.99 -19.19
CA TYR A 29 7.70 8.78 -18.88
C TYR A 29 7.19 9.61 -20.08
N GLY A 30 7.75 9.38 -21.27
CA GLY A 30 7.50 10.20 -22.46
C GLY A 30 8.67 11.12 -22.81
N PRO A 31 8.60 11.78 -23.99
CA PRO A 31 9.64 12.69 -24.45
C PRO A 31 9.69 13.96 -23.59
N LEU A 32 10.89 14.53 -23.45
CA LEU A 32 11.06 15.81 -22.77
C LEU A 32 10.43 16.94 -23.61
N PRO A 33 9.65 17.84 -23.00
CA PRO A 33 8.85 18.79 -23.77
C PRO A 33 9.63 19.96 -24.38
N PHE A 34 10.84 20.25 -23.90
CA PHE A 34 11.57 21.47 -24.28
C PHE A 34 12.98 21.19 -24.80
N TYR A 35 13.83 20.60 -23.95
CA TYR A 35 15.24 20.40 -24.25
C TYR A 35 15.70 19.03 -23.75
N ASP A 36 16.61 18.43 -24.51
CA ASP A 36 17.34 17.27 -24.06
C ASP A 36 18.39 17.66 -23.02
N PRO A 37 18.69 16.77 -22.05
CA PRO A 37 19.71 17.02 -21.06
C PRO A 37 21.08 17.12 -21.74
N GLN A 38 21.97 17.93 -21.18
CA GLN A 38 23.34 18.04 -21.66
C GLN A 38 24.05 16.68 -21.60
N GLU A 39 24.95 16.41 -22.56
CA GLU A 39 25.65 15.14 -22.72
C GLU A 39 26.33 14.64 -21.43
N TRP A 40 26.98 15.54 -20.69
CA TRP A 40 27.65 15.19 -19.43
C TRP A 40 26.67 14.71 -18.35
N ILE A 41 25.42 15.18 -18.37
CA ILE A 41 24.36 14.73 -17.46
C ILE A 41 23.93 13.32 -17.87
N CYS A 42 23.68 13.09 -19.16
CA CYS A 42 23.34 11.77 -19.69
C CYS A 42 24.44 10.74 -19.38
N GLN A 43 25.70 11.10 -19.60
CA GLN A 43 26.86 10.29 -19.26
C GLN A 43 26.87 9.93 -17.78
N LYS A 44 26.81 10.95 -16.91
CA LYS A 44 26.96 10.75 -15.47
C LYS A 44 25.79 9.96 -14.88
N VAL A 45 24.57 10.16 -15.37
CA VAL A 45 23.37 9.49 -14.88
C VAL A 45 23.25 8.06 -15.41
N LEU A 46 23.42 7.85 -16.71
CA LEU A 46 23.17 6.55 -17.34
C LEU A 46 24.33 5.57 -17.19
N GLU A 47 25.58 6.05 -17.06
CA GLU A 47 26.76 5.19 -16.83
C GLU A 47 26.98 4.90 -15.32
N TYR A 48 26.23 5.53 -14.42
CA TYR A 48 26.38 5.33 -12.98
C TYR A 48 26.08 3.89 -12.53
N GLN A 49 27.08 3.24 -11.91
CA GLN A 49 27.03 1.86 -11.38
C GLN A 49 26.57 0.83 -12.41
N ARG A 50 26.86 1.08 -13.69
CA ARG A 50 26.51 0.17 -14.77
C ARG A 50 27.60 -0.90 -14.93
N SER A 51 27.20 -2.16 -15.06
CA SER A 51 28.11 -3.32 -15.16
C SER A 51 28.33 -3.82 -16.59
N ASP A 52 27.47 -3.42 -17.54
CA ASP A 52 27.50 -3.88 -18.94
C ASP A 52 28.48 -3.10 -19.85
N GLY A 53 29.12 -2.05 -19.32
CA GLY A 53 30.09 -1.23 -20.05
C GLY A 53 29.50 -0.34 -21.14
N LYS A 54 28.18 -0.27 -21.29
CA LYS A 54 27.55 0.55 -22.34
C LYS A 54 27.75 2.04 -22.09
N LYS A 55 27.96 2.79 -23.18
CA LYS A 55 28.01 4.26 -23.15
C LYS A 55 26.62 4.86 -23.21
N TRP A 56 26.44 6.03 -22.61
CA TRP A 56 25.12 6.66 -22.47
C TRP A 56 24.34 6.80 -23.79
N HIS A 57 25.00 7.09 -24.91
CA HIS A 57 24.36 7.16 -26.23
C HIS A 57 23.79 5.81 -26.67
N GLN A 58 24.51 4.71 -26.42
CA GLN A 58 24.05 3.35 -26.75
C GLN A 58 22.84 2.98 -25.89
N VAL A 59 22.85 3.38 -24.62
CA VAL A 59 21.71 3.18 -23.70
C VAL A 59 20.46 3.88 -24.21
N ILE A 60 20.57 5.15 -24.60
CA ILE A 60 19.42 5.89 -25.13
C ILE A 60 18.93 5.27 -26.45
N ALA A 61 19.84 4.83 -27.33
CA ALA A 61 19.48 4.24 -28.61
C ALA A 61 18.80 2.87 -28.49
N GLU A 62 19.30 2.01 -27.59
CA GLU A 62 18.81 0.62 -27.44
C GLU A 62 17.66 0.49 -26.46
N GLU A 63 17.71 1.23 -25.35
CA GLU A 63 16.79 1.07 -24.23
C GLU A 63 15.84 2.25 -24.09
N GLY A 64 16.08 3.37 -24.78
CA GLY A 64 15.26 4.57 -24.69
C GLY A 64 13.85 4.42 -25.27
N GLY A 65 12.98 5.33 -24.84
CA GLY A 65 11.59 5.42 -25.27
C GLY A 65 10.59 4.85 -24.26
N VAL A 66 9.31 5.06 -24.60
CA VAL A 66 8.17 4.59 -23.81
C VAL A 66 8.19 3.06 -23.77
N ILE A 67 8.13 2.49 -22.56
CA ILE A 67 8.00 1.04 -22.41
C ILE A 67 6.66 0.64 -23.00
N LYS A 68 6.70 -0.18 -24.05
CA LYS A 68 5.51 -0.90 -24.50
C LYS A 68 5.29 -2.04 -23.51
N SER A 69 4.19 -1.98 -22.78
CA SER A 69 3.77 -3.12 -21.97
C SER A 69 3.44 -4.28 -22.90
N ARG A 70 3.81 -5.48 -22.50
CA ARG A 70 3.33 -6.71 -23.16
C ARG A 70 1.82 -6.82 -22.97
N ASP A 71 1.15 -7.43 -23.93
CA ASP A 71 -0.26 -7.80 -23.76
C ASP A 71 -0.38 -8.76 -22.57
N ALA A 72 -1.23 -8.41 -21.61
CA ALA A 72 -1.49 -9.23 -20.44
C ALA A 72 -2.57 -10.26 -20.78
N ASP A 73 -2.34 -11.50 -20.34
CA ASP A 73 -3.36 -12.55 -20.39
C ASP A 73 -4.31 -12.36 -19.20
N LEU A 74 -5.42 -11.66 -19.45
CA LEU A 74 -6.36 -11.27 -18.40
C LEU A 74 -7.01 -12.47 -17.71
N GLU A 75 -7.22 -13.58 -18.45
CA GLU A 75 -7.81 -14.79 -17.88
C GLU A 75 -6.83 -15.47 -16.94
N ARG A 76 -5.56 -15.57 -17.33
CA ARG A 76 -4.53 -16.10 -16.44
C ARG A 76 -4.35 -15.27 -15.17
N GLU A 77 -4.35 -13.95 -15.28
CA GLU A 77 -4.22 -13.07 -14.10
C GLU A 77 -5.47 -13.15 -13.19
N ARG A 78 -6.66 -13.38 -13.76
CA ARG A 78 -7.87 -13.67 -13.01
C ARG A 78 -7.73 -14.97 -12.21
N GLU A 79 -7.33 -16.06 -12.86
CA GLU A 79 -7.11 -17.35 -12.19
C GLU A 79 -6.10 -17.23 -11.04
N ASN A 80 -5.00 -16.49 -11.25
CA ASN A 80 -4.01 -16.22 -10.20
C ASN A 80 -4.64 -15.53 -8.98
N LEU A 81 -5.42 -14.47 -9.21
CA LEU A 81 -6.08 -13.72 -8.15
C LEU A 81 -7.12 -14.58 -7.40
N GLU A 82 -7.93 -15.35 -8.13
CA GLU A 82 -8.93 -16.24 -7.52
C GLU A 82 -8.28 -17.31 -6.64
N ASN A 83 -7.14 -17.87 -7.08
CA ASN A 83 -6.37 -18.81 -6.28
C ASN A 83 -5.78 -18.18 -5.02
N GLU A 84 -5.35 -16.91 -5.09
CA GLU A 84 -4.77 -16.23 -3.93
C GLU A 84 -5.81 -15.78 -2.89
N VAL A 85 -7.01 -15.41 -3.33
CA VAL A 85 -8.09 -14.91 -2.45
C VAL A 85 -9.05 -16.04 -2.02
N GLY A 86 -9.16 -17.11 -2.80
CA GLY A 86 -10.02 -18.26 -2.51
C GLY A 86 -11.51 -18.03 -2.78
N ARG A 87 -11.86 -17.04 -3.60
CA ARG A 87 -13.23 -16.72 -4.04
C ARG A 87 -13.23 -16.26 -5.49
N PRO A 88 -14.35 -16.32 -6.22
CA PRO A 88 -14.47 -15.68 -7.53
C PRO A 88 -14.26 -14.16 -7.42
N VAL A 89 -13.58 -13.58 -8.40
CA VAL A 89 -13.18 -12.16 -8.40
C VAL A 89 -14.00 -11.36 -9.42
N THR A 90 -14.35 -10.12 -9.07
CA THR A 90 -15.07 -9.22 -9.96
C THR A 90 -14.15 -8.61 -11.02
N ASN A 91 -14.71 -7.86 -11.98
CA ASN A 91 -13.88 -7.14 -12.94
C ASN A 91 -13.15 -5.96 -12.29
N GLU A 92 -13.75 -5.37 -11.26
CA GLU A 92 -13.17 -4.31 -10.45
C GLU A 92 -11.98 -4.83 -9.63
N ASP A 93 -12.13 -6.01 -9.02
CA ASP A 93 -11.04 -6.70 -8.30
C ASP A 93 -9.85 -6.97 -9.25
N LEU A 94 -10.15 -7.47 -10.46
CA LEU A 94 -9.12 -7.71 -11.48
C LEU A 94 -8.45 -6.42 -11.95
N ALA A 95 -9.22 -5.35 -12.16
CA ALA A 95 -8.66 -4.05 -12.56
C ALA A 95 -7.72 -3.49 -11.49
N LEU A 96 -8.09 -3.60 -10.20
CA LEU A 96 -7.22 -3.22 -9.09
C LEU A 96 -5.96 -4.09 -9.03
N TYR A 97 -6.11 -5.40 -9.22
CA TYR A 97 -4.98 -6.33 -9.21
C TYR A 97 -3.96 -6.05 -10.32
N LEU A 98 -4.42 -5.67 -11.52
CA LEU A 98 -3.55 -5.31 -12.64
C LEU A 98 -2.78 -4.00 -12.39
N LEU A 99 -3.35 -3.08 -11.60
CA LEU A 99 -2.69 -1.83 -11.21
C LEU A 99 -1.73 -2.03 -10.02
N TYR A 100 -2.18 -2.75 -8.99
CA TYR A 100 -1.52 -2.91 -7.70
C TYR A 100 -1.71 -4.33 -7.15
N SER A 101 -0.97 -5.30 -7.70
CA SER A 101 -1.20 -6.73 -7.42
C SER A 101 -1.08 -7.09 -5.93
N PHE A 102 0.03 -6.74 -5.30
CA PHE A 102 0.30 -7.04 -3.88
C PHE A 102 -0.70 -6.36 -2.93
N ASP A 103 -0.99 -5.08 -3.18
CA ASP A 103 -1.89 -4.31 -2.33
C ASP A 103 -3.34 -4.79 -2.47
N THR A 104 -3.76 -5.16 -3.67
CA THR A 104 -5.11 -5.69 -3.91
C THR A 104 -5.32 -7.00 -3.18
N VAL A 105 -4.38 -7.94 -3.26
CA VAL A 105 -4.48 -9.22 -2.53
C VAL A 105 -4.54 -8.98 -1.02
N SER A 106 -3.66 -8.11 -0.52
CA SER A 106 -3.63 -7.73 0.89
C SER A 106 -4.96 -7.11 1.34
N PHE A 107 -5.52 -6.21 0.53
CA PHE A 107 -6.80 -5.55 0.77
C PHE A 107 -7.97 -6.55 0.78
N LEU A 108 -8.05 -7.43 -0.21
CA LEU A 108 -9.13 -8.42 -0.30
C LEU A 108 -9.09 -9.43 0.86
N LYS A 109 -7.89 -9.86 1.29
CA LYS A 109 -7.72 -10.70 2.48
C LYS A 109 -8.09 -9.96 3.76
N PHE A 110 -7.77 -8.67 3.83
CA PHE A 110 -8.15 -7.82 4.96
C PHE A 110 -9.68 -7.66 5.04
N GLU A 111 -10.34 -7.35 3.92
CA GLU A 111 -11.80 -7.26 3.85
C GLU A 111 -12.46 -8.60 4.19
N ALA A 112 -11.93 -9.73 3.71
CA ALA A 112 -12.46 -11.06 4.04
C ALA A 112 -12.36 -11.37 5.55
N ARG A 113 -11.35 -10.84 6.24
CA ARG A 113 -11.12 -11.06 7.67
C ARG A 113 -11.90 -10.10 8.57
N TYR A 114 -11.98 -8.83 8.20
CA TYR A 114 -12.51 -7.76 9.05
C TYR A 114 -13.79 -7.10 8.53
N GLY A 115 -14.23 -7.49 7.33
CA GLY A 115 -15.41 -6.92 6.68
C GLY A 115 -15.18 -5.51 6.14
N LYS A 116 -16.27 -4.77 5.99
CA LYS A 116 -16.31 -3.42 5.39
C LYS A 116 -15.92 -2.35 6.40
N THR A 117 -14.65 -2.35 6.78
CA THR A 117 -14.15 -1.51 7.88
C THR A 117 -14.20 -0.01 7.58
N TRP A 118 -14.33 0.41 6.32
CA TRP A 118 -14.50 1.81 5.92
C TRP A 118 -15.84 2.43 6.35
N LEU A 119 -16.80 1.61 6.79
CA LEU A 119 -18.06 2.07 7.40
C LEU A 119 -17.86 2.54 8.85
N LEU A 120 -16.78 2.11 9.50
CA LEU A 120 -16.49 2.49 10.88
C LEU A 120 -16.05 3.96 10.96
N PRO A 121 -16.45 4.67 12.02
CA PRO A 121 -16.14 6.07 12.15
C PRO A 121 -14.63 6.26 12.43
N PRO A 122 -14.02 7.38 11.97
CA PRO A 122 -12.56 7.59 12.03
C PRO A 122 -11.96 7.41 13.43
N GLU A 123 -12.72 7.72 14.48
CA GLU A 123 -12.33 7.59 15.88
C GLU A 123 -11.91 6.15 16.23
N VAL A 124 -12.47 5.14 15.57
CA VAL A 124 -12.09 3.74 15.78
C VAL A 124 -10.66 3.49 15.31
N TRP A 125 -10.25 4.11 14.21
CA TRP A 125 -8.94 3.89 13.59
C TRP A 125 -7.80 4.63 14.28
N PHE A 126 -8.06 5.82 14.80
CA PHE A 126 -7.04 6.67 15.43
C PHE A 126 -6.87 6.42 16.93
N ARG A 127 -7.67 5.52 17.51
CA ARG A 127 -7.65 5.27 18.95
C ARG A 127 -6.51 4.37 19.36
N GLN A 128 -5.81 4.79 20.40
CA GLN A 128 -4.77 4.00 21.07
C GLN A 128 -5.30 3.48 22.40
N GLY A 129 -4.91 2.26 22.78
CA GLY A 129 -5.28 1.68 24.08
C GLY A 129 -6.65 0.99 24.15
N GLY A 130 -7.40 0.94 23.03
CA GLY A 130 -8.73 0.33 22.99
C GLY A 130 -9.83 1.25 23.49
N PHE A 131 -11.03 0.70 23.70
CA PHE A 131 -12.23 1.44 24.10
C PHE A 131 -12.53 1.25 25.59
N GLU A 132 -13.09 2.29 26.21
CA GLU A 132 -13.48 2.26 27.62
C GLU A 132 -14.80 1.49 27.80
N ALA A 133 -15.02 0.96 29.00
CA ALA A 133 -16.28 0.30 29.33
C ALA A 133 -17.45 1.30 29.32
N GLY A 134 -18.56 0.93 28.70
CA GLY A 134 -19.74 1.77 28.47
C GLY A 134 -19.66 2.66 27.23
N GLU A 135 -18.58 2.60 26.46
CA GLU A 135 -18.48 3.39 25.23
C GLU A 135 -19.28 2.76 24.10
N THR A 136 -19.99 3.60 23.34
CA THR A 136 -20.80 3.19 22.20
C THR A 136 -20.24 3.75 20.90
N ILE A 137 -19.95 2.86 19.95
CA ILE A 137 -19.59 3.18 18.57
C ILE A 137 -20.87 3.04 17.75
N SER A 138 -21.25 4.09 17.02
CA SER A 138 -22.41 4.08 16.13
C SER A 138 -21.96 4.30 14.69
N PHE A 139 -22.49 3.50 13.77
CA PHE A 139 -22.21 3.62 12.34
C PHE A 139 -23.40 3.15 11.52
N GLU A 140 -23.39 3.44 10.22
CA GLU A 140 -24.43 3.02 9.28
C GLU A 140 -23.88 1.96 8.33
N ASP A 141 -24.70 0.98 7.95
CA ASP A 141 -24.37 0.09 6.84
C ASP A 141 -24.50 0.81 5.47
N GLU A 142 -24.17 0.12 4.39
CA GLU A 142 -24.29 0.66 3.03
C GLU A 142 -25.74 0.99 2.63
N GLN A 143 -26.73 0.48 3.37
CA GLN A 143 -28.15 0.74 3.16
C GLN A 143 -28.68 1.86 4.08
N GLY A 144 -27.83 2.45 4.93
CA GLY A 144 -28.20 3.48 5.89
C GLY A 144 -28.86 2.93 7.17
N LYS A 145 -28.77 1.62 7.43
CA LYS A 145 -29.26 1.04 8.68
C LYS A 145 -28.27 1.37 9.80
N PRO A 146 -28.75 1.96 10.92
CA PRO A 146 -27.88 2.25 12.05
C PRO A 146 -27.51 0.97 12.81
N HIS A 147 -26.25 0.90 13.21
CA HIS A 147 -25.66 -0.15 14.03
C HIS A 147 -24.97 0.46 15.25
N HIS A 148 -25.07 -0.23 16.38
CA HIS A 148 -24.46 0.19 17.64
C HIS A 148 -23.61 -0.93 18.25
N ILE A 149 -22.35 -0.62 18.54
CA ILE A 149 -21.43 -1.49 19.27
C ILE A 149 -21.13 -0.83 20.61
N GLU A 150 -21.61 -1.41 21.69
CA GLU A 150 -21.28 -0.98 23.05
C GLU A 150 -20.21 -1.89 23.66
N VAL A 151 -19.17 -1.30 24.21
CA VAL A 151 -18.06 -2.00 24.85
C VAL A 151 -18.42 -2.24 26.31
N ILE A 152 -18.80 -3.47 26.67
CA ILE A 152 -19.25 -3.79 28.02
C ILE A 152 -18.06 -3.90 28.98
N SER A 153 -17.02 -4.62 28.57
CA SER A 153 -15.81 -4.76 29.37
C SER A 153 -14.64 -5.26 28.54
N THR A 154 -13.45 -4.75 28.82
CA THR A 154 -12.19 -5.23 28.24
C THR A 154 -11.33 -5.78 29.37
N ARG A 155 -10.98 -7.06 29.31
CA ARG A 155 -10.08 -7.71 30.26
C ARG A 155 -8.82 -8.17 29.56
N ARG A 156 -7.67 -7.92 30.19
CA ARG A 156 -6.38 -8.45 29.74
C ARG A 156 -5.92 -9.58 30.65
N GLU A 157 -5.74 -10.76 30.08
CA GLU A 157 -5.21 -11.95 30.77
C GLU A 157 -3.89 -12.36 30.10
N GLY A 158 -2.79 -11.81 30.60
CA GLY A 158 -1.45 -11.99 30.03
C GLY A 158 -1.33 -11.40 28.62
N GLY A 159 -1.06 -12.26 27.64
CA GLY A 159 -0.99 -11.90 26.22
C GLY A 159 -2.35 -11.84 25.51
N THR A 160 -3.44 -12.18 26.19
CA THR A 160 -4.77 -12.25 25.58
C THR A 160 -5.65 -11.11 26.08
N VAL A 161 -6.39 -10.50 25.17
CA VAL A 161 -7.40 -9.48 25.46
C VAL A 161 -8.77 -10.06 25.14
N ILE A 162 -9.65 -10.07 26.14
CA ILE A 162 -11.03 -10.52 26.02
C ILE A 162 -11.92 -9.28 26.12
N THR A 163 -12.63 -8.99 25.04
CA THR A 163 -13.54 -7.84 24.95
C THR A 163 -14.97 -8.35 24.83
N SER A 164 -15.80 -7.98 25.79
CA SER A 164 -17.25 -8.21 25.75
C SER A 164 -17.93 -7.01 25.11
N LEU A 165 -18.74 -7.26 24.09
CA LEU A 165 -19.41 -6.27 23.27
C LEU A 165 -20.91 -6.56 23.26
N LEU A 166 -21.73 -5.52 23.18
CA LEU A 166 -23.14 -5.60 22.83
C LEU A 166 -23.31 -5.00 21.44
N VAL A 167 -23.62 -5.84 20.46
CA VAL A 167 -23.80 -5.44 19.05
C VAL A 167 -25.28 -5.53 18.73
N ASP A 168 -25.95 -4.41 18.48
CA ASP A 168 -27.39 -4.36 18.18
C ASP A 168 -28.26 -5.22 19.12
N HIS A 169 -27.96 -5.20 20.43
CA HIS A 169 -28.61 -5.99 21.49
C HIS A 169 -28.18 -7.46 21.60
N GLU A 170 -27.23 -7.93 20.79
CA GLU A 170 -26.63 -9.26 20.91
C GLU A 170 -25.28 -9.20 21.63
N PHE A 171 -25.17 -9.98 22.70
CA PHE A 171 -23.94 -10.07 23.48
C PHE A 171 -22.92 -10.96 22.78
N ASN A 172 -21.72 -10.41 22.55
CA ASN A 172 -20.64 -11.05 21.84
C ASN A 172 -19.34 -10.93 22.65
N THR A 173 -18.55 -12.00 22.69
CA THR A 173 -17.23 -12.00 23.34
C THR A 173 -16.16 -12.27 22.29
N LEU A 174 -15.24 -11.31 22.13
CA LEU A 174 -14.10 -11.43 21.23
C LEU A 174 -12.82 -11.63 22.03
N THR A 175 -12.08 -12.68 21.67
CA THR A 175 -10.77 -12.98 22.27
C THR A 175 -9.70 -12.74 21.23
N VAL A 176 -8.78 -11.81 21.52
CA VAL A 176 -7.66 -11.46 20.65
C VAL A 176 -6.36 -11.75 21.38
N THR A 177 -5.51 -12.57 20.78
CA THR A 177 -4.15 -12.81 21.28
C THR A 177 -3.24 -11.71 20.73
N LEU A 178 -2.56 -10.99 21.63
CA LEU A 178 -1.55 -10.01 21.27
C LEU A 178 -0.24 -10.74 20.99
N GLU A 179 0.19 -10.76 19.74
CA GLU A 179 1.58 -11.09 19.38
C GLU A 179 2.49 -9.89 19.72
N GLY A 180 3.72 -10.17 20.15
CA GLY A 180 4.51 -9.29 21.04
C GLY A 180 4.86 -7.86 20.58
N ALA A 181 5.24 -7.07 21.59
CA ALA A 181 5.73 -5.67 21.64
C ALA A 181 4.71 -4.51 21.68
N ASP A 182 3.40 -4.76 21.58
CA ASP A 182 2.36 -3.75 21.89
C ASP A 182 1.77 -3.91 23.30
N ALA A 183 2.62 -4.29 24.26
CA ALA A 183 2.36 -4.06 25.67
C ALA A 183 2.56 -2.57 25.98
N CYS A 184 1.66 -1.73 25.46
CA CYS A 184 1.55 -0.34 25.88
C CYS A 184 1.40 -0.33 27.41
N PRO A 185 2.31 0.29 28.18
CA PRO A 185 2.17 0.39 29.62
C PRO A 185 0.97 1.30 29.93
N PRO A 186 0.26 1.08 31.06
CA PRO A 186 -0.83 1.96 31.46
C PRO A 186 -0.32 3.40 31.64
N PRO A 187 -1.13 4.43 31.33
CA PRO A 187 -0.76 5.81 31.61
C PRO A 187 -0.52 5.98 33.12
N ALA A 188 0.55 6.72 33.44
CA ALA A 188 0.95 7.08 34.80
C ALA A 188 -0.04 8.03 35.48
#